data_AF-A0AAE0CVN4-F1
#
_entry.id   AF-A0AAE0CVN4-F1
#
_cell.length_a   1.000
_cell.length_b   1.000
_cell.length_c   1.000
_cell.angle_alpha   90.00
_cell.angle_beta   90.00
_cell.angle_gamma   90.00
#
_symmetry.space_group_name_H-M   'P 1'
#
loop_
_entity.id
_entity.type
_entity.pdbx_description
1 polymer ?
#
loop_
_entity_poly.entity_id
_entity_poly.type
_entity_poly.pdbx_seq_one_letter_code
_entity_poly.pdbx_strand_id
1 'polypeptide(L)'
;MVEITNMCRTTGCAIGDIKLYCAGFTSANLINPLIFRHLPTPNHDYCIVNNGNPLSAGAVLSFHYDNTFMYRDFSVSTVTCIS
;
A
#
# COMPACT_ATOMS: atom_id res chain seq x y z
N MET A 1 -4.55 1.07 12.58
CA MET A 1 -4.18 -0.16 11.85
C MET A 1 -4.66 -0.05 10.42
N VAL A 2 -3.88 -0.51 9.45
CA VAL A 2 -4.24 -0.63 8.03
C VAL A 2 -4.14 -2.10 7.64
N GLU A 3 -5.09 -2.56 6.84
CA GLU A 3 -5.11 -3.89 6.25
C GLU A 3 -5.32 -3.78 4.74
N ILE A 4 -4.54 -4.54 3.97
CA ILE A 4 -4.58 -4.59 2.52
C ILE A 4 -4.73 -6.05 2.12
N THR A 5 -5.83 -6.35 1.43
CA THR A 5 -6.21 -7.73 1.09
C THR A 5 -6.41 -7.86 -0.41
N ASN A 6 -5.73 -8.82 -1.04
CA ASN A 6 -6.04 -9.19 -2.42
C ASN A 6 -7.30 -10.07 -2.45
N MET A 7 -8.44 -9.46 -2.76
CA MET A 7 -9.76 -10.10 -2.82
C MET A 7 -10.04 -10.87 -4.13
N CYS A 8 -9.04 -11.06 -4.98
CA CYS A 8 -9.23 -11.77 -6.24
C CYS A 8 -9.67 -13.22 -6.00
N ARG A 9 -10.71 -13.66 -6.72
CA ARG A 9 -11.38 -14.96 -6.50
C ARG A 9 -10.78 -16.12 -7.30
N THR A 10 -9.91 -15.83 -8.27
CA THR A 10 -9.33 -16.83 -9.17
C THR A 10 -7.94 -17.25 -8.70
N THR A 11 -7.63 -18.54 -8.80
CA THR A 11 -6.28 -19.07 -8.62
C THR A 11 -5.36 -18.51 -9.72
N GLY A 12 -4.15 -18.07 -9.33
CA GLY A 12 -3.20 -17.43 -10.25
C GLY A 12 -3.36 -15.91 -10.39
N CYS A 13 -4.24 -15.29 -9.60
CA CYS A 13 -4.39 -13.84 -9.59
C CYS A 13 -3.45 -13.20 -8.56
N ALA A 14 -2.29 -12.72 -9.02
CA ALA A 14 -1.37 -11.94 -8.20
C ALA A 14 -1.47 -10.45 -8.57
N ILE A 15 -1.59 -9.58 -7.56
CA ILE A 15 -1.70 -8.13 -7.75
C ILE A 15 -0.43 -7.46 -7.23
N GLY A 16 0.33 -6.82 -8.10
CA GLY A 16 1.54 -6.08 -7.73
C GLY A 16 1.48 -4.62 -8.15
N ASP A 17 2.61 -3.93 -7.99
CA ASP A 17 2.76 -2.49 -8.24
C ASP A 17 1.62 -1.66 -7.61
N ILE A 18 1.18 -2.09 -6.43
CA ILE A 18 0.10 -1.46 -5.69
C ILE A 18 0.60 -0.11 -5.19
N LYS A 19 0.04 0.97 -5.77
CA LYS A 19 0.29 2.35 -5.35
C LYS A 19 -0.94 2.91 -4.68
N LEU A 20 -0.74 3.61 -3.57
CA LEU A 20 -1.77 4.34 -2.86
C LEU A 20 -1.52 5.84 -3.03
N TYR A 21 -2.58 6.61 -3.23
CA TYR A 21 -2.55 8.04 -2.91
C TYR A 21 -2.33 8.15 -1.40
N CYS A 22 -1.30 8.90 -1.00
CA CYS A 22 -0.94 9.05 0.40
C CYS A 22 -0.20 10.37 0.64
N ALA A 23 -0.60 11.43 -0.08
CA ALA A 23 0.15 12.67 -0.07
C ALA A 23 0.29 13.24 1.35
N GLY A 24 1.51 13.60 1.73
CA GLY A 24 1.83 14.08 3.08
C GLY A 24 1.70 13.01 4.18
N PHE A 25 1.68 11.72 3.85
CA PHE A 25 1.65 10.65 4.84
C PHE A 25 2.86 10.70 5.77
N THR A 26 2.60 10.63 7.07
CA THR A 26 3.57 10.56 8.16
C THR A 26 3.05 9.64 9.26
N SER A 27 3.98 9.08 10.03
CA SER A 27 3.68 8.22 11.18
C SER A 27 4.70 8.52 12.29
N ALA A 28 4.24 8.60 13.53
CA ALA A 28 5.10 8.74 14.70
C ALA A 28 5.94 7.46 14.93
N ASN A 29 5.39 6.30 14.58
CA ASN A 29 6.09 5.02 14.66
C ASN A 29 6.67 4.63 13.31
N LEU A 30 7.81 3.94 13.36
CA LEU A 30 8.45 3.36 12.18
C LEU A 30 7.59 2.22 11.61
N ILE A 31 7.35 2.28 10.31
CA ILE A 31 6.69 1.23 9.54
C ILE A 31 7.76 0.49 8.76
N ASN A 32 7.66 -0.84 8.66
CA ASN A 32 8.61 -1.63 7.86
C ASN A 32 8.55 -1.19 6.38
N PRO A 33 9.63 -0.63 5.81
CA PRO A 33 9.63 -0.11 4.44
C PRO A 33 9.44 -1.19 3.36
N LEU A 34 9.61 -2.47 3.71
CA LEU A 34 9.31 -3.59 2.80
C LEU A 34 7.80 -3.87 2.69
N ILE A 35 7.00 -3.43 3.67
CA ILE A 35 5.55 -3.60 3.68
C ILE A 35 4.86 -2.34 3.14
N PHE A 36 5.32 -1.17 3.55
CA PHE A 36 4.75 0.11 3.15
C PHE A 36 5.84 1.17 3.11
N ARG A 37 5.97 1.85 1.97
CA ARG A 37 6.97 2.91 1.79
C ARG A 37 6.36 4.11 1.09
N HIS A 38 6.47 5.25 1.74
CA HIS A 38 6.16 6.55 1.18
C HIS A 38 7.25 7.00 0.20
N LEU A 39 6.88 7.42 -1.00
CA LEU A 39 7.77 7.92 -2.04
C LEU A 39 7.39 9.36 -2.42
N PRO A 40 7.81 10.35 -1.62
CA PRO A 40 7.61 11.74 -1.96
C PRO A 40 8.56 12.11 -3.10
N THR A 41 8.02 12.32 -4.29
CA THR A 41 8.75 12.91 -5.43
C THR A 41 8.16 14.27 -5.79
N PRO A 42 8.92 15.19 -6.41
CA PRO A 42 8.43 16.55 -6.71
C PRO A 42 7.12 16.61 -7.51
N ASN A 43 6.84 15.57 -8.30
CA ASN A 43 5.68 15.51 -9.19
C ASN A 43 4.62 14.50 -8.73
N HIS A 44 4.96 13.59 -7.81
CA HIS A 44 4.10 12.48 -7.42
C HIS A 44 4.35 12.08 -5.98
N ASP A 45 3.28 12.05 -5.19
CA ASP A 45 3.33 11.67 -3.78
C ASP A 45 2.48 10.40 -3.55
N TYR A 46 3.13 9.25 -3.74
CA TYR A 46 2.51 7.93 -3.66
C TYR A 46 3.19 7.05 -2.61
N CYS A 47 2.46 6.04 -2.17
CA CYS A 47 2.97 5.00 -1.30
C CYS A 47 2.95 3.68 -2.03
N ILE A 48 4.02 2.91 -1.89
CA ILE A 48 4.15 1.57 -2.43
C ILE A 48 3.89 0.55 -1.33
N VAL A 49 3.12 -0.48 -1.67
CA VAL A 49 2.83 -1.62 -0.81
C VAL A 49 3.70 -2.80 -1.20
N ASN A 50 4.12 -3.60 -0.22
CA ASN A 50 4.91 -4.83 -0.40
C ASN A 50 6.20 -4.64 -1.21
N ASN A 51 6.78 -3.43 -1.17
CA ASN A 51 7.91 -3.04 -2.02
C ASN A 51 7.66 -3.25 -3.54
N GLY A 52 6.40 -3.20 -3.97
CA GLY A 52 5.98 -3.45 -5.36
C GLY A 52 5.72 -4.92 -5.70
N ASN A 53 6.11 -5.85 -4.81
CA ASN A 53 5.94 -7.28 -5.06
C ASN A 53 4.46 -7.69 -5.09
N PRO A 54 4.11 -8.70 -5.90
CA PRO A 54 2.74 -9.18 -5.98
C PRO A 54 2.22 -9.72 -4.64
N LEU A 55 0.94 -9.46 -4.37
CA LEU A 55 0.14 -10.16 -3.38
C LEU A 55 -0.66 -11.26 -4.06
N SER A 56 -0.47 -12.51 -3.64
CA SER A 56 -1.28 -13.65 -4.10
C SER A 56 -2.75 -13.49 -3.71
N ALA A 57 -3.65 -14.16 -4.43
CA ALA A 57 -5.07 -14.20 -4.09
C ALA A 57 -5.28 -14.65 -2.63
N GLY A 58 -6.04 -13.86 -1.86
CA GLY A 58 -6.30 -14.09 -0.44
C GLY A 58 -5.18 -13.65 0.51
N ALA A 59 -4.03 -13.18 0.00
CA ALA A 59 -2.96 -12.65 0.84
C ALA A 59 -3.39 -11.34 1.51
N VAL A 60 -2.96 -11.19 2.77
CA VAL A 60 -3.24 -10.03 3.62
C VAL A 60 -1.91 -9.42 4.08
N LEU A 61 -1.77 -8.11 3.93
CA LEU A 61 -0.72 -7.33 4.57
C LEU A 61 -1.34 -6.34 5.55
N SER A 62 -0.70 -6.18 6.70
CA SER A 62 -1.13 -5.20 7.68
C SER A 62 0.04 -4.46 8.29
N PHE A 63 -0.22 -3.22 8.68
CA PHE A 63 0.73 -2.40 9.44
C PHE A 63 -0.01 -1.40 10.32
N HIS A 64 0.69 -0.92 11.33
CA HIS A 64 0.20 0.13 12.22
C HIS A 64 0.89 1.44 11.89
N TYR A 65 0.13 2.52 11.91
CA TYR A 65 0.66 3.86 11.87
C TYR A 65 0.00 4.66 12.98
N ASP A 66 0.76 5.57 13.56
CA ASP A 66 0.30 6.45 14.62
C ASP A 66 0.37 7.88 14.09
N ASN A 67 -0.75 8.58 14.09
CA ASN A 67 -0.79 9.97 13.69
C ASN A 67 -1.87 10.73 14.48
N THR A 68 -1.70 12.04 14.63
CA THR A 68 -2.64 12.92 15.34
C THR A 68 -3.86 13.29 14.50
N PHE A 69 -3.84 13.01 13.20
CA PHE A 69 -4.94 13.26 12.27
C PHE A 69 -5.14 12.08 11.30
N MET A 70 -6.37 11.89 10.85
CA MET A 70 -6.67 10.91 9.80
C MET A 70 -6.37 11.49 8.42
N TYR A 71 -5.69 10.72 7.57
CA TYR A 71 -5.46 11.09 6.18
C TYR A 71 -6.76 10.90 5.39
N ARG A 72 -7.32 11.99 4.85
CA ARG A 72 -8.54 11.94 4.03
C ARG A 72 -8.31 11.30 2.66
N ASP A 73 -7.08 11.40 2.14
CA ASP A 73 -6.73 10.96 0.79
C ASP A 73 -5.78 9.75 0.81
N PHE A 74 -6.18 8.73 1.57
CA PHE A 74 -5.48 7.45 1.66
C PHE A 74 -6.29 6.40 0.90
N SER A 75 -6.05 6.28 -0.40
CA SER A 75 -6.87 5.46 -1.31
C SER A 75 -6.02 4.74 -2.35
N VAL A 76 -6.58 3.72 -3.00
CA VAL A 76 -5.87 2.99 -4.06
C VAL A 76 -5.73 3.89 -5.29
N SER A 77 -4.50 4.08 -5.75
CA SER A 77 -4.20 4.82 -6.98
C SER A 77 -4.14 3.87 -8.18
N THR A 78 -3.22 2.90 -8.15
CA THR A 78 -3.05 1.95 -9.24
C THR A 78 -2.73 0.57 -8.69
N VAL A 79 -3.15 -0.45 -9.43
CA VAL A 79 -2.79 -1.84 -9.19
C VAL A 79 -2.55 -2.52 -10.54
N THR A 80 -1.65 -3.50 -10.56
CA THR A 80 -1.34 -4.26 -11.77
C THR A 80 -1.61 -5.74 -11.52
N CYS A 81 -2.34 -6.38 -12.42
CA CYS A 81 -2.45 -7.83 -12.43
C CYS A 81 -1.17 -8.41 -13.04
N ILE A 82 -0.48 -9.25 -12.28
CA ILE A 82 0.76 -9.92 -12.67
C ILE A 82 0.40 -11.41 -12.82
N SER A 83 -0.03 -11.78 -14.02
CA SER A 83 -0.42 -13.16 -14.39
C SER A 83 0.80 -14.04 -14.60
#